data_AF-A0AAI9L3E1-F1
#
_entry.id   AF-A0AAI9L3E1-F1
#
_cell.length_a   1.000
_cell.length_b   1.000
_cell.length_c   1.000
_cell.angle_alpha   90.00
_cell.angle_beta   90.00
_cell.angle_gamma   90.00
#
_symmetry.space_group_name_H-M   'P 1'
#
loop_
_entity.id
_entity.type
_entity.pdbx_description
1 polymer ?
#
loop_
_entity_poly.entity_id
_entity_poly.type
_entity_poly.pdbx_seq_one_letter_code
_entity_poly.pdbx_strand_id
1 'polypeptide(L)'
;MIIDMLDEITNGYDGLIKKINFISFDSVIVEVSVIRRSDREWVNVEFELKGLVEFAVKQKIKCINTVMSSGISYQCIDDVHYIDFSPYSDDMEDVSDYRMSDVYFAAKEIEYSISPYSDI
;
A
#
# COMPACT_ATOMS: atom_id res chain seq x y z
N MET A 1 10.22 10.42 -5.30
CA MET A 1 8.77 10.27 -5.60
C MET A 1 8.35 8.88 -5.13
N ILE A 2 7.05 8.63 -4.86
CA ILE A 2 6.61 7.30 -4.37
C ILE A 2 7.04 6.16 -5.31
N ILE A 3 7.07 6.40 -6.63
CA ILE A 3 7.54 5.45 -7.64
C ILE A 3 8.99 5.03 -7.36
N ASP A 4 9.89 5.99 -7.09
CA ASP A 4 11.29 5.70 -6.79
C ASP A 4 11.41 4.80 -5.54
N MET A 5 10.57 5.03 -4.51
CA MET A 5 10.55 4.19 -3.32
C MET A 5 9.99 2.79 -3.60
N LEU A 6 8.93 2.68 -4.39
CA LEU A 6 8.39 1.38 -4.81
C LEU A 6 9.42 0.57 -5.61
N ASP A 7 10.31 1.24 -6.35
CA ASP A 7 11.45 0.63 -7.02
C ASP A 7 12.58 0.22 -6.06
N GLU A 8 12.74 0.90 -4.91
CA GLU A 8 13.71 0.54 -3.86
C GLU A 8 13.30 -0.69 -3.04
N ILE A 9 12.00 -1.01 -2.99
CA ILE A 9 11.47 -2.18 -2.29
C ILE A 9 11.16 -3.32 -3.28
N THR A 10 11.27 -4.55 -2.79
CA THR A 10 10.73 -5.70 -3.51
C THR A 10 9.22 -5.60 -3.46
N ASN A 11 8.67 -5.14 -4.58
CA ASN A 11 7.27 -4.86 -4.72
C ASN A 11 6.48 -6.17 -4.89
N GLY A 12 6.41 -7.03 -3.87
CA GLY A 12 5.45 -8.14 -3.87
C GLY A 12 5.94 -9.56 -4.05
N TYR A 13 7.09 -9.92 -3.50
CA TYR A 13 7.34 -11.33 -3.19
C TYR A 13 7.54 -11.42 -1.68
N ASP A 14 6.46 -11.83 -0.98
CA ASP A 14 6.33 -12.00 0.47
C ASP A 14 6.07 -10.73 1.31
N GLY A 15 5.68 -9.58 0.73
CA GLY A 15 5.33 -8.40 1.53
C GLY A 15 4.10 -8.61 2.43
N LEU A 16 4.07 -8.01 3.62
CA LEU A 16 3.02 -8.21 4.62
C LEU A 16 2.32 -6.90 4.98
N ILE A 17 0.99 -6.83 4.83
CA ILE A 17 0.21 -5.74 5.43
C ILE A 17 0.15 -5.97 6.94
N LYS A 18 0.74 -5.03 7.70
CA LYS A 18 0.77 -5.06 9.17
C LYS A 18 -0.45 -4.37 9.76
N LYS A 19 -0.81 -3.21 9.23
CA LYS A 19 -1.81 -2.33 9.84
C LYS A 19 -2.47 -1.45 8.80
N ILE A 20 -3.78 -1.26 8.96
CA ILE A 20 -4.54 -0.19 8.30
C ILE A 20 -5.20 0.61 9.41
N ASN A 21 -4.82 1.87 9.55
CA ASN A 21 -5.25 2.74 10.64
C ASN A 21 -5.83 4.05 10.11
N PHE A 22 -7.15 4.20 10.19
CA PHE A 22 -7.82 5.45 9.87
C PHE A 22 -7.57 6.46 11.00
N ILE A 23 -6.85 7.54 10.70
CA ILE A 23 -6.63 8.65 11.64
C ILE A 23 -7.90 9.50 11.74
N SER A 24 -8.56 9.69 10.60
CA SER A 24 -9.81 10.42 10.42
C SER A 24 -10.58 9.79 9.26
N PHE A 25 -11.74 10.35 8.91
CA PHE A 25 -12.50 9.87 7.75
C PHE A 25 -11.76 10.10 6.41
N ASP A 26 -10.92 11.12 6.35
CA ASP A 26 -10.19 11.57 5.17
C ASP A 26 -8.69 11.22 5.19
N SER A 27 -8.22 10.47 6.20
CA SER A 27 -6.81 10.09 6.32
C SER A 27 -6.61 8.69 6.90
N VAL A 28 -5.67 7.95 6.30
CA VAL A 28 -5.33 6.58 6.69
C VAL A 28 -3.83 6.35 6.61
N ILE A 29 -3.32 5.55 7.54
CA ILE A 29 -1.96 5.00 7.51
C ILE A 29 -2.04 3.51 7.17
N VAL A 30 -1.31 3.09 6.16
CA VAL A 30 -1.10 1.68 5.81
C VAL A 30 0.34 1.34 6.09
N GLU A 31 0.57 0.41 7.01
CA GLU A 31 1.90 -0.10 7.32
C GLU A 31 2.08 -1.47 6.66
N VAL A 32 3.17 -1.61 5.90
CA VAL A 32 3.57 -2.86 5.28
C VAL A 32 5.01 -3.20 5.63
N SER A 33 5.30 -4.48 5.81
CA SER A 33 6.67 -4.99 5.85
C SER A 33 7.05 -5.55 4.48
N VAL A 34 8.18 -5.12 3.96
CA VAL A 34 8.69 -5.51 2.64
C VAL A 34 10.20 -5.70 2.70
N ILE A 35 10.76 -6.45 1.76
CA ILE A 35 12.21 -6.59 1.64
C ILE A 35 12.75 -5.43 0.79
N ARG A 36 13.77 -4.73 1.27
CA ARG A 36 14.46 -3.69 0.49
C ARG A 36 15.37 -4.35 -0.56
N ARG A 37 15.40 -3.83 -1.79
CA ARG A 37 16.17 -4.45 -2.89
C ARG A 37 17.68 -4.36 -2.70
N SER A 38 18.17 -3.25 -2.16
CA SER A 38 19.61 -2.95 -2.09
C SER A 38 20.38 -3.88 -1.16
N ASP A 39 19.80 -4.25 -0.02
CA ASP A 39 20.45 -5.02 1.03
C ASP A 39 19.72 -6.33 1.38
N ARG A 40 18.51 -6.55 0.83
CA ARG A 40 17.65 -7.71 1.11
C ARG A 40 17.19 -7.78 2.57
N GLU A 41 17.27 -6.68 3.30
CA GLU A 41 16.75 -6.58 4.66
C GLU A 41 15.25 -6.29 4.65
N TRP A 42 14.56 -6.80 5.67
CA TRP A 42 13.18 -6.39 5.91
C TRP A 42 13.14 -4.95 6.42
N VAL A 43 12.11 -4.22 5.99
CA VAL A 43 11.82 -2.86 6.45
C VAL A 43 10.33 -2.70 6.61
N ASN A 44 9.91 -1.78 7.50
CA ASN A 44 8.52 -1.36 7.57
C ASN A 44 8.38 -0.06 6.78
N VAL A 45 7.38 0.00 5.90
CA VAL A 45 7.01 1.18 5.14
C VAL A 45 5.63 1.62 5.60
N GLU A 46 5.55 2.84 6.11
CA GLU A 46 4.27 3.48 6.40
C GLU A 46 3.89 4.38 5.24
N PHE A 47 2.70 4.17 4.69
CA PHE A 47 2.06 5.03 3.72
C PHE A 47 1.01 5.88 4.43
N GLU A 48 1.20 7.19 4.46
CA GLU A 48 0.21 8.13 4.96
C GLU A 48 -0.55 8.75 3.79
N LEU A 49 -1.85 8.46 3.72
CA LEU A 49 -2.74 8.98 2.70
C LEU A 49 -3.64 10.07 3.29
N LYS A 50 -3.71 11.23 2.63
CA LYS A 50 -4.51 12.39 3.06
C LYS A 50 -5.45 12.84 1.95
N GLY A 51 -6.62 13.33 2.34
CA GLY A 51 -7.68 13.73 1.41
C GLY A 51 -8.23 12.52 0.65
N LEU A 52 -8.64 11.48 1.37
CA LEU A 52 -9.24 10.27 0.79
C LEU A 52 -10.46 10.63 -0.08
N VAL A 53 -10.44 10.16 -1.32
CA VAL A 53 -11.52 10.32 -2.31
C VAL A 53 -12.42 9.09 -2.30
N GLU A 54 -11.81 7.91 -2.35
CA GLU A 54 -12.48 6.61 -2.27
C GLU A 54 -11.51 5.56 -1.75
N PHE A 55 -12.03 4.48 -1.17
CA PHE A 55 -11.24 3.33 -0.73
C PHE A 55 -12.12 2.09 -0.63
N ALA A 56 -11.51 0.92 -0.68
CA ALA A 56 -12.12 -0.31 -0.23
C ALA A 56 -11.18 -1.07 0.69
N VAL A 57 -11.72 -1.56 1.80
CA VAL A 57 -11.05 -2.50 2.71
C VAL A 57 -12.06 -3.62 2.98
N LYS A 58 -12.11 -4.60 2.08
CA LYS A 58 -13.01 -5.76 2.14
C LYS A 58 -12.43 -6.89 3.01
N GLN A 59 -11.15 -6.81 3.35
CA GLN A 59 -10.51 -7.74 4.25
C GLN A 59 -11.00 -7.56 5.70
N LYS A 60 -11.00 -8.65 6.49
CA LYS A 60 -11.25 -8.55 7.94
C LYS A 60 -10.21 -7.62 8.55
N ILE A 61 -10.65 -6.49 9.08
CA ILE A 61 -9.87 -5.41 9.76
C ILE A 61 -8.92 -5.93 10.88
N LYS A 62 -9.01 -7.21 11.25
CA LYS A 62 -8.21 -7.87 12.29
C LYS A 62 -7.17 -8.89 11.77
N CYS A 63 -6.94 -8.99 10.47
CA CYS A 63 -5.88 -9.86 9.94
C CYS A 63 -4.56 -9.09 9.90
N ILE A 64 -3.78 -9.26 10.96
CA ILE A 64 -2.33 -9.06 10.93
C ILE A 64 -1.81 -10.19 10.02
N ASN A 65 -1.02 -9.87 8.98
CA ASN A 65 -0.35 -10.81 8.06
C ASN A 65 -1.12 -11.21 6.78
N THR A 66 -1.46 -10.22 5.95
CA THR A 66 -1.85 -10.49 4.54
C THR A 66 -0.64 -10.40 3.63
N VAL A 67 -0.37 -11.47 2.87
CA VAL A 67 0.78 -11.56 1.96
C VAL A 67 0.45 -10.96 0.60
N MET A 68 1.10 -9.86 0.23
CA MET A 68 1.02 -9.21 -1.08
C MET A 68 1.78 -10.05 -2.11
N SER A 69 1.06 -10.87 -2.87
CA SER A 69 1.65 -11.84 -3.81
C SER A 69 1.96 -11.26 -5.20
N SER A 70 1.36 -10.12 -5.51
CA SER A 70 1.46 -9.38 -6.78
C SER A 70 2.05 -7.97 -6.59
N GLY A 71 2.43 -7.61 -5.36
CA GLY A 71 3.00 -6.30 -5.03
C GLY A 71 1.98 -5.22 -4.73
N ILE A 72 2.53 -4.03 -4.50
CA ILE A 72 1.81 -2.77 -4.32
C ILE A 72 1.72 -2.11 -5.69
N SER A 73 0.51 -1.94 -6.21
CA SER A 73 0.30 -1.24 -7.48
C SER A 73 -0.01 0.23 -7.23
N TYR A 74 0.55 1.12 -8.03
CA TYR A 74 0.40 2.56 -7.84
C TYR A 74 0.27 3.29 -9.18
N GLN A 75 -0.66 4.25 -9.23
CA GLN A 75 -0.83 5.15 -10.37
C GLN A 75 -1.37 6.50 -9.89
N CYS A 76 -1.02 7.58 -10.60
CA CYS A 76 -1.64 8.89 -10.43
C CYS A 76 -2.50 9.20 -11.66
N ILE A 77 -3.81 9.40 -11.45
CA ILE A 77 -4.80 9.64 -12.49
C ILE A 77 -5.58 10.90 -12.09
N ASP A 78 -5.62 11.92 -12.94
CA ASP A 78 -6.35 13.17 -12.70
C ASP A 78 -6.07 13.80 -11.31
N ASP A 79 -4.79 13.87 -10.92
CA ASP A 79 -4.32 14.37 -9.62
C ASP A 79 -4.93 13.62 -8.41
N VAL A 80 -5.15 12.32 -8.57
CA VAL A 80 -5.54 11.38 -7.51
C VAL A 80 -4.56 10.21 -7.52
N HIS A 81 -3.98 9.93 -6.36
CA HIS A 81 -3.08 8.81 -6.13
C HIS A 81 -3.90 7.56 -5.80
N TYR A 82 -3.86 6.59 -6.71
CA TYR A 82 -4.42 5.26 -6.53
C TYR A 82 -3.31 4.30 -6.08
N ILE A 83 -3.54 3.61 -4.98
CA ILE A 83 -2.63 2.58 -4.46
C ILE A 83 -3.43 1.33 -4.08
N ASP A 84 -2.94 0.19 -4.53
CA ASP A 84 -3.49 -1.13 -4.28
C ASP A 84 -2.54 -1.94 -3.40
N PHE A 85 -3.10 -2.61 -2.41
CA PHE A 85 -2.41 -3.52 -1.51
C PHE A 85 -2.99 -4.94 -1.57
N SER A 86 -3.94 -5.22 -2.47
CA SER A 86 -4.56 -6.53 -2.54
C SER A 86 -3.55 -7.64 -2.88
N PRO A 87 -3.71 -8.82 -2.25
CA PRO A 87 -2.95 -9.99 -2.67
C PRO A 87 -3.51 -10.52 -3.99
N TYR A 88 -2.63 -10.91 -4.92
CA TYR A 88 -3.01 -11.53 -6.20
C TYR A 88 -3.86 -10.65 -7.13
N SER A 89 -3.70 -9.34 -7.02
CA SER A 89 -4.25 -8.38 -7.98
C SER A 89 -3.76 -8.68 -9.41
N ASP A 90 -4.68 -8.60 -10.37
CA ASP A 90 -4.36 -8.58 -11.80
C ASP A 90 -3.65 -7.25 -12.18
N ASP A 91 -3.20 -7.15 -13.43
CA ASP A 91 -2.59 -5.92 -13.95
C ASP A 91 -3.55 -4.73 -13.82
N MET A 92 -3.06 -3.63 -13.22
CA MET A 92 -3.85 -2.40 -12.97
C MET A 92 -3.60 -1.40 -14.12
N GLU A 93 -4.59 -1.20 -14.98
CA GLU A 93 -4.49 -0.29 -16.13
C GLU A 93 -5.29 1.00 -15.92
N ASP A 94 -6.45 0.91 -15.27
CA ASP A 94 -7.33 2.04 -15.01
C ASP A 94 -8.01 2.04 -13.62
N VAL A 95 -8.74 3.12 -13.32
CA VAL A 95 -9.44 3.32 -12.04
C VAL A 95 -10.41 2.18 -11.70
N SER A 96 -11.02 1.56 -12.70
CA SER A 96 -11.95 0.45 -12.54
C SER A 96 -11.26 -0.78 -11.97
N ASP A 97 -10.03 -1.05 -12.40
CA ASP A 97 -9.22 -2.17 -11.90
C ASP A 97 -8.94 -1.98 -10.40
N TYR A 98 -8.53 -0.78 -10.01
CA TYR A 98 -8.36 -0.44 -8.58
C TYR A 98 -9.63 -0.66 -7.78
N ARG A 99 -10.80 -0.27 -8.31
CA ARG A 99 -12.09 -0.46 -7.62
C ARG A 99 -12.49 -1.93 -7.45
N MET A 100 -11.93 -2.85 -8.25
CA MET A 100 -12.15 -4.28 -8.09
C MET A 100 -11.34 -4.87 -6.93
N SER A 101 -10.25 -4.22 -6.54
CA SER A 101 -9.41 -4.63 -5.40
C SER A 101 -10.18 -4.76 -4.08
N ASP A 102 -9.69 -5.66 -3.23
CA ASP A 102 -10.17 -5.84 -1.86
C ASP A 102 -9.54 -4.83 -0.90
N VAL A 103 -8.34 -4.32 -1.20
CA VAL A 103 -7.63 -3.35 -0.36
C VAL A 103 -6.97 -2.30 -1.26
N TYR A 104 -7.66 -1.19 -1.50
CA TYR A 104 -7.11 -0.05 -2.24
C TYR A 104 -7.53 1.28 -1.63
N PHE A 105 -6.77 2.32 -1.95
CA PHE A 105 -7.04 3.69 -1.54
C PHE A 105 -6.81 4.66 -2.70
N ALA A 106 -7.64 5.68 -2.77
CA ALA A 106 -7.50 6.82 -3.66
C ALA A 106 -7.43 8.10 -2.81
N ALA A 107 -6.35 8.88 -2.95
CA ALA A 107 -6.09 10.04 -2.10
C ALA A 107 -5.52 11.22 -2.88
N LYS A 108 -5.64 12.42 -2.32
CA LYS A 108 -5.02 13.62 -2.89
C LYS A 108 -3.53 13.74 -2.62
N GLU A 109 -3.09 13.18 -1.51
CA GLU A 109 -1.69 13.18 -1.12
C GLU A 109 -1.30 11.81 -0.60
N ILE A 110 -0.08 11.39 -0.94
CA ILE A 110 0.55 10.18 -0.40
C ILE A 110 1.97 10.51 0.06
N GLU A 111 2.21 10.30 1.33
CA GLU A 111 3.53 10.40 1.96
C GLU A 111 3.96 8.98 2.38
N TYR A 112 5.27 8.79 2.50
CA TYR A 112 5.80 7.52 2.99
C TYR A 112 6.98 7.74 3.93
N SER A 113 7.17 6.79 4.83
CA SER A 113 8.38 6.69 5.64
C SER A 113 8.87 5.24 5.70
N ILE A 114 10.18 5.06 5.78
CA ILE A 114 10.82 3.74 5.88
C ILE A 114 11.53 3.67 7.22
N SER A 115 11.25 2.61 7.98
CA SER A 115 11.87 2.33 9.26
C SER A 115 12.51 0.94 9.27
N PRO A 116 13.47 0.68 10.18
CA PRO A 116 13.96 -0.68 10.41
C PRO A 116 12.80 -1.63 10.71
N TYR A 117 12.92 -2.88 10.27
CA TYR A 117 11.89 -3.88 10.52
C TYR A 117 11.55 -4.01 12.02
N SER A 118 10.25 -4.09 12.30
CA SER A 118 9.71 -4.41 13.61
C SER A 118 8.51 -5.33 13.47
N ASP A 119 8.52 -6.44 14.23
CA ASP A 119 7.38 -7.35 14.37
C ASP A 119 6.23 -6.74 15.20
N ILE A 120 6.55 -5.79 16.08
CA ILE A 120 5.60 -5.14 17.02
C ILE A 120 4.59 -4.28 16.27
#